data_AF-A0A6M0G0E4-F1
#
_entry.id   AF-A0A6M0G0E4-F1
#
_cell.length_a   1.000
_cell.length_b   1.000
_cell.length_c   1.000
_cell.angle_alpha   90.00
_cell.angle_beta   90.00
_cell.angle_gamma   90.00
#
_symmetry.space_group_name_H-M   'P 1'
#
loop_
_entity.id
_entity.type
_entity.pdbx_description
1 polymer ?
#
loop_
_entity_poly.entity_id
_entity_poly.type
_entity_poly.pdbx_seq_one_letter_code
_entity_poly.pdbx_strand_id
1 'polypeptide(L)'
;DYDIWFHTQEIPGSHVLLRIQPGAIAEQADLQLAADLAAYYSQGSQSEQVPVVYTKPKYVYKPKGAKPGMAVYKKERILWGRPQQAGKYGFPEKM
;
A
#
# COMPACT_ATOMS: atom_id res chain seq x y z
N ASP A 1 -0.97 -16.49 2.31
CA ASP A 1 -1.83 -16.05 3.44
C ASP A 1 -1.18 -15.06 4.43
N TYR A 2 0.13 -14.86 4.37
CA TYR A 2 0.87 -13.99 5.31
C TYR A 2 1.06 -12.57 4.78
N ASP A 3 1.14 -12.41 3.46
CA ASP A 3 1.39 -11.13 2.81
C ASP A 3 0.38 -10.06 3.24
N ILE A 4 0.80 -8.80 3.09
CA ILE A 4 -0.01 -7.63 3.43
C ILE A 4 -0.12 -6.76 2.19
N TRP A 5 -1.35 -6.46 1.81
CA TRP A 5 -1.68 -5.58 0.70
C TRP A 5 -1.89 -4.16 1.19
N PHE A 6 -1.45 -3.18 0.40
CA PHE A 6 -1.55 -1.75 0.67
C PHE A 6 -2.10 -1.01 -0.56
N HIS A 7 -2.83 0.06 -0.31
CA HIS A 7 -3.27 1.02 -1.33
C HIS A 7 -3.61 2.35 -0.66
N THR A 8 -3.52 3.47 -1.36
CA THR A 8 -3.97 4.76 -0.84
C THR A 8 -5.48 4.78 -0.61
N GLN A 9 -5.93 5.40 0.48
CA GLN A 9 -7.34 5.46 0.81
C GLN A 9 -8.06 6.45 -0.12
N GLU A 10 -9.17 6.02 -0.73
CA GLU A 10 -10.09 6.81 -1.57
C GLU A 10 -9.50 7.52 -2.81
N ILE A 11 -8.19 7.44 -3.03
CA ILE A 11 -7.52 8.07 -4.18
C ILE A 11 -6.80 7.01 -5.05
N PRO A 12 -6.69 7.23 -6.36
CA PRO A 12 -5.93 6.36 -7.26
C PRO A 12 -4.45 6.24 -6.85
N GLY A 13 -3.96 5.01 -6.83
CA GLY A 13 -2.55 4.71 -6.63
C GLY A 13 -2.20 3.26 -6.95
N SER A 14 -0.93 2.92 -6.75
CA SER A 14 -0.46 1.55 -6.94
C SER A 14 -0.93 0.63 -5.82
N HIS A 15 -1.19 -0.63 -6.19
CA HIS A 15 -1.30 -1.72 -5.22
C HIS A 15 0.11 -2.18 -4.83
N VAL A 16 0.42 -2.16 -3.53
CA VAL A 16 1.70 -2.64 -3.00
C VAL A 16 1.47 -3.90 -2.19
N LEU A 17 2.39 -4.87 -2.29
CA LEU A 17 2.31 -6.13 -1.57
C LEU A 17 3.61 -6.37 -0.80
N LEU A 18 3.54 -6.34 0.53
CA LEU A 18 4.62 -6.78 1.39
C LEU A 18 4.59 -8.30 1.47
N ARG A 19 5.63 -8.94 0.92
CA ARG A 19 5.77 -10.40 0.92
C ARG A 19 6.32 -10.86 2.26
N ILE A 20 5.60 -11.75 2.95
CA ILE A 20 5.98 -12.22 4.28
C ILE A 20 6.27 -13.72 4.22
N GLN A 21 7.45 -14.10 4.75
CA GLN A 21 7.81 -15.50 4.87
C GLN A 21 6.90 -16.23 5.86
N PRO A 22 6.58 -17.51 5.64
CA PRO A 22 5.80 -18.29 6.59
C PRO A 22 6.40 -18.25 8.00
N GLY A 23 5.57 -17.94 9.01
CA GLY A 23 6.01 -17.83 10.41
C GLY A 23 6.65 -16.49 10.80
N ALA A 24 6.95 -15.61 9.84
CA ALA A 24 7.44 -14.26 10.12
C ALA A 24 6.29 -13.29 10.43
N ILE A 25 6.61 -12.24 11.19
CA ILE A 25 5.71 -11.12 11.47
C ILE A 25 6.36 -9.88 10.84
N ALA A 26 5.58 -9.08 10.11
CA ALA A 26 6.10 -7.83 9.56
C ALA A 26 6.52 -6.89 10.67
N GLU A 27 7.72 -6.33 10.54
CA GLU A 27 8.18 -5.27 11.42
C GLU A 27 7.49 -3.95 11.08
N GLN A 28 7.41 -3.05 12.05
CA GLN A 28 6.79 -1.75 11.81
C GLN A 28 7.50 -0.94 10.73
N ALA A 29 8.83 -1.08 10.61
CA ALA A 29 9.61 -0.45 9.56
C ALA A 29 9.21 -0.94 8.16
N ASP A 30 8.97 -2.24 7.99
CA ASP A 30 8.53 -2.82 6.70
C ASP A 30 7.11 -2.36 6.33
N LEU A 31 6.21 -2.29 7.31
CA LEU A 31 4.86 -1.77 7.11
C LEU A 31 4.90 -0.30 6.69
N GLN A 32 5.73 0.50 7.35
CA GLN A 32 5.88 1.91 7.02
C GLN A 32 6.51 2.10 5.64
N LEU A 33 7.53 1.33 5.28
CA LEU A 33 8.14 1.35 3.94
C LEU A 33 7.11 1.05 2.86
N ALA A 34 6.31 0.01 3.04
CA ALA A 34 5.24 -0.34 2.09
C ALA A 34 4.18 0.76 1.97
N ALA A 35 3.83 1.43 3.07
CA ALA A 35 2.91 2.56 3.06
C ALA A 35 3.51 3.79 2.35
N ASP A 36 4.77 4.12 2.60
CA ASP A 36 5.48 5.21 1.93
C ASP A 36 5.53 4.99 0.41
N LEU A 37 5.75 3.74 -0.04
CA LEU A 37 5.72 3.38 -1.46
C LEU A 37 4.33 3.48 -2.07
N ALA A 38 3.29 3.01 -1.37
CA ALA A 38 1.92 3.15 -1.83
C ALA A 38 1.54 4.63 -1.99
N ALA A 39 1.93 5.47 -1.03
CA ALA A 39 1.73 6.93 -1.11
C ALA A 39 2.52 7.55 -2.28
N TYR A 40 3.79 7.17 -2.46
CA TYR A 40 4.66 7.71 -3.51
C TYR A 40 4.12 7.43 -4.92
N TYR A 41 3.65 6.21 -5.16
CA TYR A 41 3.04 5.81 -6.43
C TYR A 41 1.53 6.08 -6.50
N SER A 42 1.05 7.14 -5.83
CA SER A 42 -0.35 7.57 -5.87
C SER A 42 -0.54 8.99 -6.43
N GLN A 43 -1.79 9.43 -6.53
CA GLN A 43 -2.10 10.84 -6.78
C GLN A 43 -1.74 11.77 -5.61
N GLY A 44 -1.53 11.23 -4.40
CA GLY A 44 -1.12 11.98 -3.21
C GLY A 44 0.40 12.17 -3.06
N SER A 45 1.20 11.88 -4.09
CA SER A 45 2.66 11.83 -3.97
C SER A 45 3.34 13.15 -3.60
N GLN A 46 2.65 14.28 -3.76
CA GLN A 46 3.14 15.61 -3.38
C GLN A 46 2.67 16.07 -1.99
N SER A 47 1.80 15.30 -1.33
CA SER A 47 1.34 15.59 0.03
C SER A 47 2.40 15.20 1.05
N GLU A 48 2.45 15.87 2.20
CA GLU A 48 3.36 15.48 3.29
C GLU A 48 3.05 14.09 3.83
N GLN A 49 1.76 13.76 3.93
CA GLN A 49 1.26 12.48 4.38
C GLN A 49 0.01 12.09 3.57
N VAL A 50 -0.14 10.79 3.33
CA VAL A 50 -1.28 10.20 2.62
C VAL A 50 -1.84 9.05 3.46
N PRO A 51 -3.17 8.95 3.68
CA PRO A 51 -3.74 7.79 4.33
C PRO A 51 -3.62 6.57 3.42
N VAL A 52 -3.02 5.50 3.94
CA VAL A 52 -2.82 4.23 3.25
C VAL A 52 -3.57 3.14 3.99
N VAL A 53 -4.49 2.47 3.29
CA VAL A 53 -5.13 1.27 3.81
C VAL A 53 -4.20 0.08 3.65
N TYR A 54 -4.21 -0.82 4.64
CA TYR A 54 -3.58 -2.13 4.51
C TYR A 54 -4.42 -3.23 5.14
N THR A 55 -4.37 -4.41 4.55
CA THR A 55 -5.08 -5.61 5.01
C THR A 55 -4.45 -6.87 4.43
N LYS A 56 -4.93 -8.04 4.85
CA LYS A 56 -4.52 -9.32 4.22
C LYS A 56 -5.17 -9.44 2.84
N PRO A 57 -4.46 -9.94 1.80
CA PRO A 57 -4.99 -10.10 0.45
C PRO A 57 -6.32 -10.88 0.37
N LYS A 58 -6.54 -11.85 1.27
CA LYS A 58 -7.81 -12.59 1.35
C LYS A 58 -9.05 -11.73 1.67
N TYR A 59 -8.84 -10.51 2.16
CA TYR A 59 -9.90 -9.54 2.41
C TYR A 59 -10.03 -8.50 1.29
N VAL A 60 -9.24 -8.62 0.23
CA VAL A 60 -9.27 -7.78 -0.98
C VAL A 60 -9.90 -8.58 -2.10
N TYR A 61 -10.88 -8.01 -2.78
CA TYR A 61 -11.53 -8.66 -3.91
C TYR A 61 -11.92 -7.66 -4.99
N LYS A 62 -11.89 -8.14 -6.23
CA LYS A 62 -12.41 -7.41 -7.39
C LYS A 62 -13.87 -7.81 -7.61
N PRO A 63 -14.84 -6.87 -7.56
CA PRO A 63 -16.22 -7.17 -7.89
C PRO A 63 -16.37 -7.72 -9.31
N LYS A 64 -17.29 -8.66 -9.53
CA LYS A 64 -17.56 -9.24 -10.84
C LYS A 64 -17.96 -8.13 -11.82
N GLY A 65 -17.27 -8.06 -12.96
CA GLY A 65 -17.52 -7.04 -14.00
C GLY A 65 -16.85 -5.68 -13.76
N ALA A 66 -16.13 -5.48 -12.65
CA ALA A 66 -15.41 -4.23 -12.41
C ALA A 66 -14.20 -4.08 -13.36
N LYS A 67 -13.81 -2.82 -13.62
CA LYS A 67 -12.62 -2.49 -14.42
C LYS A 67 -11.34 -3.03 -13.76
N PRO A 68 -10.27 -3.34 -14.54
CA PRO A 68 -8.96 -3.65 -13.97
C PRO A 68 -8.48 -2.56 -12.99
N GLY A 69 -7.80 -2.96 -11.92
CA GLY A 69 -7.35 -2.07 -10.84
C GLY A 69 -8.42 -1.75 -9.78
N MET A 70 -9.71 -1.99 -10.04
CA MET A 70 -10.73 -1.78 -9.00
C MET A 70 -10.68 -2.90 -7.95
N ALA A 71 -10.53 -2.50 -6.69
CA ALA A 71 -10.51 -3.39 -5.55
C ALA A 71 -11.45 -2.88 -4.45
N VAL A 72 -12.15 -3.82 -3.81
CA VAL A 72 -12.87 -3.59 -2.56
C VAL A 72 -12.15 -4.36 -1.47
N TYR A 73 -12.03 -3.76 -0.29
CA TYR A 73 -11.31 -4.34 0.84
C TYR A 73 -12.20 -4.36 2.09
N LYS A 74 -11.80 -5.19 3.06
CA LYS A 74 -12.43 -5.29 4.38
C LYS A 74 -11.35 -5.45 5.45
N LYS A 75 -11.71 -5.17 6.70
CA LYS A 75 -10.85 -5.36 7.88
C LYS A 75 -9.51 -4.63 7.75
N GLU A 76 -9.56 -3.48 7.10
CA GLU A 76 -8.43 -2.61 6.87
C GLU A 76 -8.00 -1.92 8.16
N ARG A 77 -6.74 -1.52 8.14
CA ARG A 77 -6.15 -0.55 9.07
C ARG A 77 -5.55 0.56 8.23
N ILE A 78 -5.30 1.71 8.85
CA ILE A 78 -4.72 2.87 8.20
C ILE A 78 -3.31 3.10 8.74
N LEU A 79 -2.37 3.41 7.85
CA LEU A 79 -1.07 4.00 8.15
C LEU A 79 -0.93 5.32 7.39
N TRP A 80 -0.20 6.27 7.96
CA TRP A 80 0.15 7.50 7.26
C TRP A 80 1.43 7.29 6.47
N GLY A 81 1.30 7.15 5.15
CA GLY A 81 2.43 7.05 4.23
C GLY A 81 3.06 8.42 3.98
N ARG A 82 4.38 8.46 3.89
CA ARG A 82 5.19 9.68 3.70
C ARG A 82 5.91 9.59 2.35
N PRO A 83 5.31 10.07 1.26
CA PRO A 83 5.79 9.79 -0.09
C PRO A 83 7.23 10.30 -0.33
N GLN A 84 7.65 11.40 0.30
CA GLN A 84 9.00 11.96 0.17
C GLN A 84 10.08 11.08 0.81
N GLN A 85 9.71 10.11 1.65
CA GLN A 85 10.67 9.16 2.21
C GLN A 85 10.99 8.01 1.26
N ALA A 86 10.16 7.76 0.23
CA ALA A 86 10.37 6.66 -0.71
C ALA A 86 11.74 6.71 -1.42
N GLY A 87 12.21 7.92 -1.78
CA GLY A 87 13.52 8.12 -2.41
C GLY A 87 14.71 7.72 -1.51
N LYS A 88 14.53 7.70 -0.18
CA LYS A 88 15.59 7.26 0.75
C LYS A 88 15.93 5.78 0.62
N TYR A 89 15.03 4.99 0.07
CA TYR A 89 15.19 3.54 -0.05
C TYR A 89 15.74 3.11 -1.43
N GLY A 90 16.20 4.06 -2.25
CA GLY A 90 16.82 3.77 -3.54
C GLY A 90 15.84 3.44 -4.67
N PHE A 91 14.55 3.73 -4.49
CA PHE A 91 13.58 3.64 -5.58
C PHE A 91 13.78 4.80 -6.55
N PRO A 92 13.75 4.56 -7.87
CA PRO A 92 13.93 5.61 -8.86
C PRO A 92 12.84 6.68 -8.69
N GLU A 93 13.18 7.93 -9.01
CA GLU A 93 12.18 8.98 -9.07
C GLU A 93 11.06 8.58 -10.03
N LYS A 94 9.82 8.89 -9.62
CA LYS A 94 8.62 8.67 -10.40
C LYS A 94 8.76 9.44 -11.72
N MET A 95 8.80 8.72 -12.84
CA MET A 95 8.83 9.28 -14.20
C MET A 95 7.59 10.11 -14.51
#